data_AF-A0AA88VYL5-F1
#
_entry.id   AF-A0AA88VYL5-F1
#
_cell.length_a   1.000
_cell.length_b   1.000
_cell.length_c   1.000
_cell.angle_alpha   90.00
_cell.angle_beta   90.00
_cell.angle_gamma   90.00
#
_symmetry.space_group_name_H-M   'P 1'
#
loop_
_entity.id
_entity.type
_entity.pdbx_description
1 polymer ?
#
loop_
_entity_poly.entity_id
_entity_poly.type
_entity_poly.pdbx_seq_one_letter_code
_entity_poly.pdbx_strand_id
1 'polypeptide(L)'
;MERGKSELQSRKYYRVIAPDTTYTGEICVAIMFTKTLLKQAKLDIGIASTNLSISKARQLLHREKEMEISGTLEVVLVSAEGIKTRDTIGCLGFLVPWINATNPYVFVQHGSQEHISSVAEDGGKKHVWNEKFKFNVEYQGGEKHPQHKLIFRVMDKHKISEDEFAGEAT
;
A
#
# COMPACT_ATOMS: atom_id res chain seq x y z
N MET A 1 -6.01 -4.20 34.69
CA MET A 1 -5.04 -3.47 33.85
C MET A 1 -4.85 -4.26 32.56
N GLU A 2 -5.56 -3.87 31.50
CA GLU A 2 -5.33 -4.41 30.16
C GLU A 2 -3.99 -3.90 29.61
N ARG A 3 -3.17 -4.79 29.03
CA ARG A 3 -2.23 -4.46 27.95
C ARG A 3 -2.09 -5.66 27.03
N GLY A 4 -2.99 -5.75 26.06
CA GLY A 4 -2.86 -6.63 24.90
C GLY A 4 -1.56 -6.31 24.17
N LYS A 5 -0.69 -7.33 24.03
CA LYS A 5 0.56 -7.23 23.28
C LYS A 5 0.22 -7.14 21.79
N SER A 6 0.59 -6.00 21.22
CA SER A 6 0.50 -5.61 19.82
C SER A 6 1.09 -6.65 18.88
N GLU A 7 0.29 -7.14 17.94
CA GLU A 7 0.76 -7.81 16.74
C GLU A 7 1.29 -6.72 15.80
N LEU A 8 2.60 -6.49 15.83
CA LEU A 8 3.24 -5.47 14.99
C LEU A 8 3.16 -5.96 13.54
N GLN A 9 2.32 -5.34 12.71
CA GLN A 9 2.39 -5.58 11.26
C GLN A 9 3.83 -5.33 10.81
N SER A 10 4.45 -6.32 10.17
CA SER A 10 5.84 -6.21 9.70
C SER A 10 6.00 -4.99 8.81
N ARG A 11 6.63 -3.94 9.35
CA ARG A 11 6.96 -2.73 8.61
C ARG A 11 8.12 -3.06 7.66
N LYS A 12 8.00 -2.61 6.42
CA LYS A 12 9.00 -2.77 5.38
C LYS A 12 9.41 -1.40 4.85
N TYR A 13 10.69 -1.28 4.54
CA TYR A 13 11.28 -0.10 3.94
C TYR A 13 11.50 -0.41 2.46
N TYR A 14 10.95 0.44 1.60
CA TYR A 14 11.13 0.36 0.16
C TYR A 14 11.99 1.52 -0.29
N ARG A 15 12.88 1.25 -1.25
CA ARG A 15 13.75 2.28 -1.82
C ARG A 15 12.94 3.15 -2.77
N VAL A 16 13.04 4.45 -2.58
CA VAL A 16 12.48 5.46 -3.48
C VAL A 16 13.54 5.78 -4.53
N ILE A 17 13.16 5.64 -5.79
CA ILE A 17 14.00 5.90 -6.96
C ILE A 17 13.49 7.17 -7.64
N ALA A 18 14.37 8.15 -7.79
CA ALA A 18 14.09 9.43 -8.44
C ALA A 18 14.00 9.27 -9.98
N PRO A 19 13.50 10.29 -10.71
CA PRO A 19 13.36 10.24 -12.17
C PRO A 19 14.66 9.99 -12.93
N ASP A 20 15.79 10.43 -12.36
CA ASP A 20 17.13 10.23 -12.88
C ASP A 20 17.72 8.85 -12.54
N THR A 21 16.88 7.92 -12.07
CA THR A 21 17.23 6.57 -11.62
C THR A 21 18.11 6.50 -10.37
N THR A 22 18.33 7.62 -9.69
CA THR A 22 19.12 7.64 -8.46
C THR A 22 18.28 7.25 -7.25
N TYR A 23 18.92 6.61 -6.28
CA TYR A 23 18.32 6.38 -4.98
C TYR A 23 18.20 7.70 -4.21
N THR A 24 16.99 8.03 -3.78
CA THR A 24 16.72 9.27 -3.04
C THR A 24 16.54 9.00 -1.55
N GLY A 25 15.78 7.97 -1.17
CA GLY A 25 15.51 7.67 0.23
C GLY A 25 14.66 6.40 0.40
N GLU A 26 14.04 6.25 1.56
CA GLU A 26 13.21 5.09 1.87
C GLU A 26 11.81 5.50 2.32
N ILE A 27 10.82 4.69 1.91
CA ILE A 27 9.43 4.78 2.38
C ILE A 27 9.11 3.55 3.24
N CYS A 28 8.57 3.79 4.43
CA CYS A 28 8.18 2.78 5.39
C CYS A 28 6.68 2.51 5.29
N VAL A 29 6.31 1.27 5.02
CA VAL A 29 4.92 0.82 4.92
C VAL A 29 4.71 -0.48 5.67
N ALA A 30 3.52 -0.67 6.22
CA ALA A 30 3.07 -1.97 6.73
C ALA A 30 1.98 -2.49 5.82
N ILE A 31 2.04 -3.78 5.47
CA ILE A 31 1.11 -4.40 4.53
C ILE A 31 0.50 -5.62 5.20
N MET A 32 -0.83 -5.72 5.14
CA MET A 32 -1.57 -6.88 5.61
C MET A 32 -2.61 -7.29 4.59
N PHE A 33 -2.63 -8.57 4.24
CA PHE A 33 -3.67 -9.14 3.39
C PHE A 33 -4.61 -10.01 4.21
N THR A 34 -5.91 -9.74 4.10
CA THR A 34 -6.96 -10.52 4.73
C THR A 34 -7.78 -11.22 3.66
N LYS A 35 -7.70 -12.56 3.62
CA LYS A 35 -8.48 -13.37 2.68
C LYS A 35 -9.97 -13.35 3.06
N THR A 36 -10.83 -13.01 2.11
CA THR A 36 -12.28 -13.15 2.27
C THR A 36 -12.65 -14.59 1.91
N LEU A 37 -13.01 -15.37 2.93
CA LEU A 37 -13.60 -16.68 2.70
C LEU A 37 -15.10 -16.51 2.49
N LEU A 38 -15.58 -16.76 1.27
CA LEU A 38 -17.01 -16.81 0.99
C LEU A 38 -17.66 -17.88 1.88
N LYS A 39 -18.45 -17.44 2.85
CA LYS A 39 -19.14 -18.31 3.85
C LYS A 39 -20.03 -19.36 3.19
N GLN A 40 -20.48 -19.12 1.95
CA GLN A 40 -21.37 -20.02 1.21
C GLN A 40 -20.77 -21.42 1.03
N ALA A 41 -19.46 -21.54 0.80
CA ALA A 41 -18.83 -22.85 0.63
C ALA A 41 -18.79 -23.67 1.92
N LYS A 42 -18.60 -23.04 3.09
CA LYS A 42 -18.55 -23.74 4.39
C LYS A 42 -19.92 -24.20 4.86
N LEU A 43 -20.97 -23.43 4.56
CA LEU A 43 -22.35 -23.81 4.90
C LEU A 43 -22.80 -25.02 4.08
N ASP A 44 -22.47 -25.05 2.79
CA ASP A 44 -22.84 -26.15 1.91
C ASP A 44 -22.07 -27.45 2.24
N ILE A 45 -20.79 -27.36 2.63
CA ILE A 45 -20.00 -28.53 3.06
C ILE A 45 -20.51 -29.10 4.40
N GLY A 46 -20.84 -28.24 5.36
CA GLY A 46 -21.39 -28.67 6.66
C GLY A 46 -22.74 -29.38 6.52
N ILE A 47 -23.61 -28.89 5.63
CA ILE A 47 -24.93 -29.48 5.35
C ILE A 47 -24.80 -30.77 4.53
N ALA A 48 -23.81 -30.89 3.66
CA ALA A 48 -23.67 -32.03 2.75
C ALA A 48 -23.08 -33.30 3.40
N SER A 49 -22.53 -33.22 4.62
CA SER A 49 -21.89 -34.37 5.30
C SER A 49 -22.80 -35.57 5.56
N THR A 50 -24.13 -35.43 5.42
CA THR A 50 -25.08 -36.52 5.69
C THR A 50 -25.50 -37.32 4.46
N ASN A 51 -25.32 -36.83 3.21
CA ASN A 51 -25.78 -37.54 2.00
C ASN A 51 -25.02 -37.18 0.69
N LEU A 52 -23.80 -36.64 0.74
CA LEU A 52 -23.09 -36.21 -0.47
C LEU A 52 -22.34 -37.35 -1.19
N SER A 53 -22.65 -37.56 -2.47
CA SER A 53 -21.85 -38.41 -3.35
C SER A 53 -20.40 -37.91 -3.44
N ILE A 54 -19.44 -38.84 -3.43
CA ILE A 54 -18.00 -38.58 -3.59
C ILE A 54 -17.71 -37.75 -4.86
N SER A 55 -18.48 -37.92 -5.94
CA SER A 55 -18.31 -37.12 -7.17
C SER A 55 -18.67 -35.65 -6.97
N LYS A 56 -19.73 -35.37 -6.19
CA LYS A 56 -20.20 -34.02 -5.88
C LYS A 56 -19.28 -33.34 -4.85
N ALA A 57 -18.74 -34.10 -3.90
CA ALA A 57 -17.69 -33.63 -3.00
C ALA A 57 -16.43 -33.20 -3.76
N ARG A 58 -15.99 -33.99 -4.75
CA ARG A 58 -14.84 -33.64 -5.61
C ARG A 58 -15.09 -32.39 -6.46
N GLN A 59 -16.28 -32.22 -7.03
CA GLN A 59 -16.63 -30.99 -7.76
C GLN A 59 -16.64 -29.74 -6.86
N LEU A 60 -17.15 -29.85 -5.63
CA LEU A 60 -17.13 -28.73 -4.67
C LEU A 60 -15.70 -28.41 -4.21
N LEU A 61 -14.86 -29.42 -3.98
CA LEU A 61 -13.45 -29.23 -3.65
C LEU A 61 -12.67 -28.61 -4.81
N HIS A 62 -12.97 -29.00 -6.06
CA HIS A 62 -12.39 -28.37 -7.25
C HIS A 62 -12.85 -26.92 -7.40
N ARG A 63 -14.14 -26.64 -7.14
CA ARG A 63 -14.69 -25.27 -7.15
C ARG A 63 -14.14 -24.41 -6.01
N GLU A 64 -13.84 -24.98 -4.85
CA GLU A 64 -13.15 -24.31 -3.75
C GLU A 64 -11.69 -24.02 -4.09
N LYS A 65 -11.03 -24.94 -4.80
CA LYS A 65 -9.66 -24.76 -5.32
C LYS A 65 -9.58 -23.72 -6.44
N GLU A 66 -10.66 -23.53 -7.19
CA GLU A 66 -10.84 -22.50 -8.22
C GLU A 66 -11.60 -21.26 -7.75
N MET A 67 -11.96 -21.15 -6.46
CA MET A 67 -12.49 -19.88 -5.96
C MET A 67 -11.40 -18.82 -6.09
N GLU A 68 -11.68 -17.81 -6.92
CA GLU A 68 -10.95 -16.56 -6.92
C GLU A 68 -10.79 -16.11 -5.48
N ILE A 69 -9.54 -16.05 -5.02
CA ILE A 69 -9.23 -15.67 -3.67
C ILE A 69 -9.39 -14.16 -3.62
N SER A 70 -10.59 -13.69 -3.30
CA SER A 70 -10.79 -12.27 -3.01
C SER A 70 -10.38 -11.97 -1.57
N GLY A 71 -9.98 -10.73 -1.32
CA GLY A 71 -9.53 -10.29 -0.02
C GLY A 71 -9.36 -8.78 0.04
N THR A 72 -8.96 -8.31 1.22
CA THR A 72 -8.64 -6.91 1.46
C THR A 72 -7.15 -6.78 1.74
N LEU A 73 -6.48 -5.95 0.94
CA LEU A 73 -5.11 -5.53 1.17
C LEU A 73 -5.14 -4.20 1.93
N GLU A 74 -4.74 -4.23 3.20
CA GLU A 74 -4.52 -3.03 4.00
C GLU A 74 -3.07 -2.58 3.86
N VAL A 75 -2.89 -1.31 3.51
CA VAL A 75 -1.57 -0.66 3.40
C VAL A 75 -1.53 0.49 4.37
N VAL A 76 -0.61 0.45 5.32
CA VAL A 76 -0.36 1.56 6.25
C VAL A 76 0.90 2.28 5.78
N LEU A 77 0.72 3.49 5.25
CA LEU A 77 1.81 4.41 4.94
C LEU A 77 2.29 5.05 6.24
N VAL A 78 3.49 4.68 6.70
CA VAL A 78 3.99 5.10 8.01
C VAL A 78 4.76 6.40 7.88
N SER A 79 5.87 6.37 7.13
CA SER A 79 6.79 7.49 7.05
C SER A 79 7.71 7.37 5.84
N ALA A 80 8.43 8.44 5.50
CA ALA A 80 9.55 8.41 4.58
C ALA A 80 10.72 9.22 5.13
N GLU A 81 11.93 8.83 4.77
CA GLU A 81 13.15 9.46 5.24
C GLU A 81 14.19 9.56 4.12
N GLY A 82 14.93 10.66 4.13
CA GLY A 82 16.04 10.88 3.20
C GLY A 82 15.63 11.30 1.79
N ILE A 83 14.34 11.37 1.48
CA ILE A 83 13.85 11.79 0.16
C ILE A 83 14.40 13.19 -0.14
N LYS A 84 15.30 13.25 -1.13
CA LYS A 84 15.82 14.50 -1.67
C LYS A 84 14.72 15.14 -2.50
N THR A 85 14.08 16.13 -1.94
CA THR A 85 13.39 17.13 -2.74
C THR A 85 14.42 18.10 -3.27
N ARG A 86 14.14 18.65 -4.46
CA ARG A 86 15.07 19.54 -5.13
C ARG A 86 15.10 20.84 -4.32
N ASP A 87 16.29 21.29 -3.90
CA ASP A 87 16.49 22.60 -3.27
C ASP A 87 16.23 23.71 -4.31
N THR A 88 14.97 23.96 -4.66
CA THR A 88 14.59 24.92 -5.70
C THR A 88 14.06 26.19 -5.05
N ILE A 89 15.01 27.06 -4.69
CA ILE A 89 15.18 28.42 -5.24
C ILE A 89 16.48 28.95 -4.60
N GLY A 90 17.55 29.07 -5.38
CA GLY A 90 18.82 29.62 -4.90
C GLY A 90 18.66 30.99 -4.20
N CYS A 91 19.49 31.26 -3.19
CA CYS A 91 19.62 32.48 -2.37
C CYS A 91 18.34 33.08 -1.72
N LEU A 92 17.15 33.02 -2.34
CA LEU A 92 15.89 33.53 -1.80
C LEU A 92 15.25 32.58 -0.79
N GLY A 93 15.60 31.28 -0.83
CA GLY A 93 15.22 30.32 0.20
C GLY A 93 15.67 30.71 1.61
N PHE A 94 16.77 31.47 1.71
CA PHE A 94 17.22 32.07 2.98
C PHE A 94 16.35 33.24 3.44
N LEU A 95 15.77 34.00 2.51
CA LEU A 95 14.95 35.18 2.81
C LEU A 95 13.49 34.82 3.07
N VAL A 96 13.03 33.69 2.55
CA VAL A 96 11.63 33.29 2.64
C VAL A 96 11.53 31.78 2.92
N PRO A 97 11.65 31.35 4.19
CA PRO A 97 11.69 29.93 4.56
C PRO A 97 10.48 29.11 4.10
N TRP A 98 9.31 29.74 3.97
CA TRP A 98 8.07 29.05 3.58
C TRP A 98 8.01 28.66 2.10
N ILE A 99 8.92 29.16 1.25
CA ILE A 99 9.02 28.76 -0.17
C ILE A 99 9.80 27.44 -0.31
N ASN A 100 10.61 27.08 0.68
CA ASN A 100 11.40 25.85 0.69
C ASN A 100 10.73 24.71 1.50
N ALA A 101 9.48 24.89 1.91
CA ALA A 101 8.78 23.90 2.71
C ALA A 101 8.31 22.74 1.80
N THR A 102 9.00 21.61 1.89
CA THR A 102 8.57 20.34 1.29
C THR A 102 7.30 19.84 1.97
N ASN A 103 6.26 19.59 1.19
CA ASN A 103 4.95 19.12 1.64
C ASN A 103 4.63 17.81 0.91
N PRO A 104 5.31 16.70 1.28
CA PRO A 104 5.24 15.50 0.48
C PRO A 104 3.92 14.76 0.71
N TYR A 105 3.39 14.18 -0.35
CA TYR A 105 2.27 13.25 -0.31
C TYR A 105 2.53 12.08 -1.25
N VAL A 106 1.78 10.99 -1.10
CA VAL A 106 2.05 9.74 -1.81
C VAL A 106 0.79 9.27 -2.52
N PHE A 107 0.94 9.01 -3.83
CA PHE A 107 -0.02 8.19 -4.55
C PHE A 107 0.28 6.72 -4.27
N VAL A 108 -0.71 6.00 -3.76
CA VAL A 108 -0.65 4.56 -3.47
C VAL A 108 -1.55 3.85 -4.46
N GLN A 109 -0.96 3.06 -5.34
CA GLN A 109 -1.68 2.36 -6.41
C GLN A 109 -1.54 0.84 -6.29
N HIS A 110 -2.65 0.14 -6.49
CA HIS A 110 -2.69 -1.32 -6.64
C HIS A 110 -3.67 -1.69 -7.77
N GLY A 111 -3.13 -2.16 -8.90
CA GLY A 111 -3.93 -2.41 -10.11
C GLY A 111 -4.60 -1.13 -10.61
N SER A 112 -5.93 -1.14 -10.73
CA SER A 112 -6.75 0.01 -11.14
C SER A 112 -7.21 0.90 -9.97
N GLN A 113 -6.93 0.51 -8.73
CA GLN A 113 -7.29 1.29 -7.55
C GLN A 113 -6.13 2.23 -7.19
N GLU A 114 -6.46 3.50 -6.95
CA GLU A 114 -5.51 4.54 -6.54
C GLU A 114 -6.06 5.28 -5.32
N HIS A 115 -5.17 5.56 -4.36
CA HIS A 115 -5.42 6.43 -3.23
C HIS A 115 -4.34 7.51 -3.16
N ILE A 116 -4.71 8.67 -2.63
CA ILE A 116 -3.83 9.82 -2.42
C ILE A 116 -3.75 10.04 -0.92
N SER A 117 -2.54 10.08 -0.36
CA SER A 117 -2.36 10.42 1.05
C SER A 117 -2.62 11.89 1.33
N SER A 118 -2.82 12.18 2.61
CA SER A 118 -2.60 13.52 3.15
C SER A 118 -1.17 14.01 2.92
N VAL A 119 -0.96 15.32 3.06
CA VAL A 119 0.39 15.90 3.14
C VAL A 119 1.01 15.45 4.45
N ALA A 120 2.28 15.04 4.41
CA ALA A 120 2.99 14.57 5.58
C ALA A 120 3.09 15.64 6.66
N GLU A 121 3.09 15.20 7.91
CA GLU A 121 3.50 16.05 9.02
C GLU A 121 5.01 16.34 8.91
N ASP A 122 5.39 17.60 9.10
CA ASP A 122 6.78 18.04 9.13
C ASP A 122 7.46 17.53 10.41
N GLY A 123 8.29 16.49 10.26
CA GLY A 123 9.16 15.94 11.30
C GLY A 123 10.64 16.28 11.07
N GLY A 124 10.95 17.32 10.29
CA GLY A 124 12.30 17.65 9.87
C GLY A 124 12.79 16.71 8.76
N LYS A 125 13.74 15.82 9.06
CA LYS A 125 14.31 14.88 8.06
C LYS A 125 13.40 13.70 7.73
N LYS A 126 12.31 13.55 8.47
CA LYS A 126 11.37 12.44 8.38
C LYS A 126 9.96 12.97 8.18
N HIS A 127 9.30 12.46 7.17
CA HIS A 127 7.91 12.75 6.84
C HIS A 127 7.02 11.63 7.38
N VAL A 128 5.96 11.96 8.10
CA VAL A 128 5.09 10.98 8.75
C VAL A 128 3.65 11.14 8.25
N TRP A 129 3.01 10.03 7.91
CA TRP A 129 1.59 9.99 7.49
C TRP A 129 0.73 9.17 8.45
N ASN A 130 1.22 7.98 8.85
CA ASN A 130 0.45 6.99 9.62
C ASN A 130 -0.97 6.73 9.06
N GLU A 131 -1.09 6.74 7.73
CA GLU A 131 -2.37 6.68 7.03
C GLU A 131 -2.63 5.26 6.52
N LYS A 132 -3.89 4.79 6.62
CA LYS A 132 -4.28 3.45 6.21
C LYS A 132 -5.17 3.49 4.97
N PHE A 133 -4.78 2.73 3.96
CA PHE A 133 -5.53 2.50 2.73
C PHE A 133 -6.01 1.04 2.66
N LYS A 134 -7.14 0.81 1.98
CA LYS A 134 -7.71 -0.53 1.79
C LYS A 134 -8.01 -0.75 0.33
N PHE A 135 -7.48 -1.82 -0.23
CA PHE A 135 -7.71 -2.24 -1.60
C PHE A 135 -8.47 -3.56 -1.61
N ASN A 136 -9.45 -3.68 -2.50
CA ASN A 136 -10.07 -4.95 -2.79
C ASN A 136 -9.18 -5.71 -3.79
N VAL A 137 -8.75 -6.91 -3.44
CA VAL A 137 -7.86 -7.71 -4.28
C VAL A 137 -8.55 -9.00 -4.63
N GLU A 138 -8.65 -9.28 -5.92
CA GLU A 138 -9.12 -10.54 -6.45
C GLU A 138 -7.90 -11.29 -6.99
N TYR A 139 -7.59 -12.43 -6.38
CA TYR A 139 -6.49 -13.29 -6.79
C TYR A 139 -7.06 -14.42 -7.64
N GLN A 140 -6.83 -14.31 -8.94
CA GLN A 140 -7.09 -15.37 -9.90
C GLN A 140 -6.00 -16.41 -9.75
N GLY A 141 -6.36 -17.59 -9.22
CA GLY A 141 -5.42 -18.65 -8.89
C GLY A 141 -4.76 -19.24 -10.13
N GLY A 142 -3.59 -18.72 -10.50
CA GLY A 142 -2.75 -19.26 -11.56
C GLY A 142 -1.68 -18.26 -11.96
N GLU A 143 -0.41 -18.63 -11.77
CA GLU A 143 0.79 -17.92 -12.25
C GLU A 143 1.03 -16.48 -11.75
N LYS A 144 2.31 -16.06 -11.80
CA LYS A 144 2.79 -14.75 -11.32
C LYS A 144 2.25 -13.63 -12.20
N HIS A 145 1.01 -13.22 -11.98
CA HIS A 145 0.47 -12.05 -12.67
C HIS A 145 1.06 -10.76 -12.08
N PRO A 146 1.51 -9.80 -12.91
CA PRO A 146 2.07 -8.51 -12.48
C PRO A 146 1.04 -7.58 -11.80
N GLN A 147 -0.23 -8.00 -11.70
CA GLN A 147 -1.36 -7.24 -11.14
C GLN A 147 -1.35 -7.09 -9.61
N HIS A 148 -0.33 -7.63 -8.92
CA HIS A 148 -0.16 -7.53 -7.46
C HIS A 148 0.90 -6.50 -7.04
N LYS A 149 1.38 -5.68 -7.98
CA LYS A 149 2.37 -4.64 -7.70
C LYS A 149 1.70 -3.49 -6.93
N LEU A 150 2.25 -3.16 -5.76
CA LEU A 150 1.98 -1.90 -5.10
C LEU A 150 2.96 -0.86 -5.63
N ILE A 151 2.46 0.32 -5.96
CA ILE A 151 3.27 1.43 -6.45
C ILE A 151 3.05 2.62 -5.51
N PHE A 152 4.14 3.17 -4.99
CA PHE A 152 4.15 4.35 -4.14
C PHE A 152 4.87 5.46 -4.91
N ARG A 153 4.13 6.45 -5.40
CA ARG A 153 4.72 7.63 -6.06
C ARG A 153 4.71 8.79 -5.09
N VAL A 154 5.90 9.23 -4.71
CA VAL A 154 6.11 10.36 -3.82
C VAL A 154 6.09 11.64 -4.63
N MET A 155 5.25 12.57 -4.20
CA MET A 155 5.06 13.89 -4.80
C MET A 155 5.35 14.96 -3.77
N ASP A 156 5.80 16.13 -4.21
CA ASP A 156 5.94 17.32 -3.37
C ASP A 156 4.90 18.36 -3.77
N LYS A 157 4.06 18.76 -2.81
CA LYS A 157 2.99 19.72 -3.04
C LYS A 157 3.53 21.14 -2.94
N HIS A 158 3.46 21.88 -4.05
CA HIS A 158 3.84 23.28 -4.07
C HIS A 158 2.61 24.18 -3.95
N LYS A 159 2.73 25.29 -3.21
CA LYS A 159 1.63 26.26 -3.05
C LYS A 159 1.39 27.11 -4.30
N ILE A 160 2.39 27.23 -5.18
CA ILE A 160 2.43 28.21 -6.28
C ILE A 160 2.87 27.63 -7.62
N SER A 161 3.24 26.35 -7.68
CA SER A 161 3.66 25.65 -8.89
C SER A 161 2.97 24.29 -8.98
N GLU A 162 3.16 23.61 -10.11
CA GLU A 162 2.77 22.21 -10.23
C GLU A 162 3.50 21.36 -9.19
N ASP A 163 2.83 20.29 -8.75
CA ASP A 163 3.40 19.32 -7.81
C ASP A 163 4.56 18.58 -8.48
N GLU A 164 5.67 18.40 -7.77
CA GLU A 164 6.88 17.78 -8.31
C GLU A 164 6.91 16.29 -7.97
N PHE A 165 7.27 15.45 -8.94
CA PHE A 165 7.49 14.03 -8.70
C PHE A 165 8.88 13.79 -8.08
N ALA A 166 8.91 13.31 -6.83
CA ALA A 166 10.13 13.09 -6.06
C ALA A 166 10.71 11.67 -6.24
N GLY A 167 9.88 10.71 -6.64
CA GLY A 167 10.32 9.35 -6.96
C GLY A 167 9.28 8.26 -6.69
N GLU A 168 9.61 7.04 -7.04
CA GLU A 168 8.72 5.87 -6.92
C GLU A 168 9.37 4.73 -6.12
N ALA A 169 8.55 4.00 -5.37
CA ALA A 169 8.92 2.75 -4.70
C ALA A 169 7.88 1.65 -5.00
N THR A 170 8.31 0.39 -5.06
CA THR A 170 7.48 -0.75 -5.48
C THR A 170 7.81 -2.04 -4.75
#